data_AF-A0A3N5FRH3-F1
#
_entry.id   AF-A0A3N5FRH3-F1
#
_cell.length_a   1.000
_cell.length_b   1.000
_cell.length_c   1.000
_cell.angle_alpha   90.00
_cell.angle_beta   90.00
_cell.angle_gamma   90.00
#
_symmetry.space_group_name_H-M   'P 1'
#
loop_
_entity.id
_entity.type
_entity.pdbx_description
1 polymer ?
#
loop_
_entity_poly.entity_id
_entity_poly.type
_entity_poly.pdbx_seq_one_letter_code
_entity_poly.pdbx_strand_id
1 'polypeptide(L)' 'HTRHKAALGVTEESDAAVVVVSEETGTISLSSEGKLHRGMSEESLTKSLYVIFGVTERPRRSGIARTVDGTLRKAKIRS' A
#
# COMPACT_ATOMS: atom_id res chain seq x y z
N HIS A 1 -3.44 -2.11 -22.91
CA HIS A 1 -3.14 -0.80 -23.53
C HIS A 1 -4.14 0.30 -23.10
N THR A 2 -5.46 0.07 -23.19
CA THR A 2 -6.49 1.06 -22.80
C THR A 2 -6.53 1.34 -21.29
N ARG A 3 -6.44 0.32 -20.42
CA ARG A 3 -6.44 0.52 -18.95
C ARG A 3 -5.28 1.41 -18.48
N HIS A 4 -4.08 1.22 -19.02
CA HIS A 4 -2.91 2.04 -18.70
C HIS A 4 -3.09 3.51 -19.12
N LYS A 5 -3.69 3.77 -20.28
CA LYS A 5 -3.96 5.14 -20.74
C LYS A 5 -5.06 5.82 -19.94
N ALA A 6 -6.12 5.08 -19.60
CA ALA A 6 -7.19 5.57 -18.72
C ALA A 6 -6.64 5.92 -17.33
N ALA A 7 -5.78 5.06 -16.77
CA ALA A 7 -5.11 5.33 -15.51
C ALA A 7 -4.28 6.61 -15.57
N LEU A 8 -3.51 6.81 -16.64
CA LEU A 8 -2.73 8.03 -16.84
C LEU A 8 -3.63 9.28 -16.83
N GLY A 9 -4.64 9.30 -17.69
CA GLY A 9 -5.54 10.46 -17.82
C GLY A 9 -6.33 10.79 -16.55
N VAL A 10 -6.75 9.79 -15.78
CA VAL A 10 -7.39 10.04 -14.47
C VAL A 10 -6.41 10.73 -13.52
N THR A 11 -5.15 10.31 -13.51
CA THR A 11 -4.13 10.83 -12.57
C THR A 11 -3.41 12.10 -13.04
N GLU A 12 -3.66 12.56 -14.27
CA GLU A 12 -3.11 13.83 -14.77
C GLU A 12 -3.80 15.04 -14.13
N GLU A 13 -5.12 14.96 -13.95
CA GLU A 13 -5.96 16.06 -13.45
C GLU A 13 -6.46 15.81 -12.02
N SER A 14 -5.94 14.78 -11.34
CA SER A 14 -6.33 14.47 -9.96
C SER A 14 -5.17 13.95 -9.12
N ASP A 15 -5.35 13.98 -7.81
CA ASP A 15 -4.46 13.37 -6.82
C ASP A 15 -4.68 11.85 -6.67
N ALA A 16 -5.40 11.23 -7.60
CA ALA A 16 -5.67 9.80 -7.55
C ALA A 16 -4.40 8.96 -7.75
N ALA A 17 -4.36 7.82 -7.06
CA ALA A 17 -3.44 6.72 -7.33
C ALA A 17 -4.21 5.55 -7.93
N VAL A 18 -3.80 5.09 -9.12
CA VAL A 18 -4.49 4.02 -9.87
C VAL A 18 -3.55 2.84 -10.05
N VAL A 19 -3.94 1.68 -9.53
CA VAL A 19 -3.23 0.41 -9.73
C VAL A 19 -3.84 -0.32 -10.92
N VAL A 20 -2.98 -0.77 -11.84
CA VAL A 20 -3.37 -1.53 -13.04
C VAL A 20 -2.66 -2.88 -13.02
N VAL A 21 -3.43 -3.96 -13.15
CA VAL A 21 -2.88 -5.32 -13.27
C VAL A 21 -3.08 -5.81 -14.71
N SER A 22 -2.00 -6.33 -15.29
CA SER A 22 -2.06 -7.04 -16.57
C SER A 22 -2.77 -8.37 -16.40
N GLU A 23 -3.79 -8.62 -17.22
CA GLU A 23 -4.55 -9.87 -17.19
C GLU A 23 -3.74 -11.04 -17.75
N GLU A 24 -2.89 -10.77 -18.74
CA GLU A 24 -2.10 -11.79 -19.43
C GLU A 24 -0.83 -12.16 -18.66
N THR A 25 -0.18 -11.17 -18.04
CA THR A 25 1.16 -11.34 -17.46
C THR A 25 1.19 -11.16 -15.95
N GLY A 26 0.08 -10.75 -15.33
CA GLY A 26 0.03 -10.39 -13.90
C GLY A 26 0.86 -9.14 -13.54
N THR A 27 1.51 -8.49 -14.50
CA THR A 27 2.37 -7.33 -14.26
C THR A 27 1.58 -6.18 -13.64
N ILE A 28 2.05 -5.69 -12.49
CA ILE A 28 1.43 -4.57 -11.78
C ILE A 28 2.07 -3.26 -12.24
N SER A 29 1.23 -2.24 -12.41
CA SER A 29 1.62 -0.87 -12.71
C SER A 29 0.88 0.09 -11.79
N LEU A 30 1.50 1.22 -11.46
CA LEU A 30 0.93 2.31 -10.66
C LEU A 30 0.96 3.60 -11.46
N SER A 31 -0.19 4.26 -11.59
CA SER A 31 -0.29 5.62 -12.10
C SER A 31 -0.58 6.58 -10.94
N SER A 32 0.15 7.70 -10.87
CA SER A 32 -0.09 8.80 -9.93
C SER A 32 0.57 10.07 -10.47
N GLU A 33 -0.04 11.25 -10.26
CA GLU A 33 0.51 12.54 -10.70
C GLU A 33 0.92 12.55 -12.20
N GLY A 34 0.10 11.95 -13.06
CA GLY A 34 0.38 11.83 -14.49
C GLY A 34 1.62 10.98 -14.83
N LYS A 35 2.10 10.12 -13.92
CA LYS A 35 3.25 9.23 -14.14
C LYS A 35 2.85 7.77 -14.02
N LEU A 36 3.22 6.98 -15.02
CA LEU A 36 2.98 5.54 -15.05
C LEU A 36 4.25 4.74 -14.76
N HIS A 37 4.26 4.06 -13.62
CA HIS A 37 5.30 3.11 -13.21
C HIS A 37 4.86 1.69 -13.54
N ARG A 38 5.64 0.95 -14.34
CA ARG A 38 5.30 -0.41 -14.79
C ARG A 38 6.24 -1.44 -14.19
N GLY A 39 5.78 -2.70 -14.10
CA GLY A 39 6.62 -3.79 -13.65
C GLY A 39 6.95 -3.73 -12.16
N MET A 40 6.01 -3.23 -11.35
CA MET A 40 6.25 -3.07 -9.93
C MET A 40 6.22 -4.42 -9.22
N SER A 41 7.18 -4.63 -8.32
CA SER A 41 7.10 -5.68 -7.31
C SER A 41 6.12 -5.31 -6.21
N GLU A 42 5.62 -6.29 -5.46
CA GLU A 42 4.76 -6.08 -4.30
C GLU A 42 5.39 -5.10 -3.29
N GLU A 43 6.68 -5.25 -3.01
CA GLU A 43 7.43 -4.39 -2.10
C GLU A 43 7.48 -2.94 -2.61
N SER A 44 7.82 -2.74 -3.89
CA SER A 44 7.89 -1.40 -4.49
C SER A 44 6.53 -0.71 -4.56
N LEU A 45 5.46 -1.47 -4.86
CA LEU A 45 4.09 -0.97 -4.87
C LEU A 45 3.68 -0.53 -3.46
N THR A 46 3.89 -1.40 -2.48
CA THR A 46 3.55 -1.14 -1.07
C THR A 46 4.24 0.12 -0.57
N LYS A 47 5.56 0.24 -0.80
CA LYS A 47 6.33 1.42 -0.43
C LYS A 47 5.81 2.69 -1.11
N SER A 48 5.49 2.61 -2.41
CA SER A 48 4.96 3.77 -3.15
C SER A 48 3.60 4.20 -2.61
N LEU A 49 2.71 3.26 -2.31
CA LEU A 49 1.40 3.56 -1.72
C LEU A 49 1.53 4.18 -0.32
N TYR A 50 2.46 3.69 0.51
CA TYR A 50 2.72 4.30 1.82
C TYR A 50 3.18 5.75 1.70
N VAL A 51 4.06 6.05 0.74
CA VAL A 51 4.52 7.41 0.46
C VAL A 51 3.35 8.29 -0.01
N ILE A 52 2.58 7.83 -1.00
CA ILE A 52 1.46 8.59 -1.58
C ILE A 52 0.41 8.94 -0.51
N PHE A 53 0.04 7.97 0.33
CA PHE A 53 -1.02 8.16 1.33
C PHE A 53 -0.51 8.67 2.68
N GLY A 54 0.80 8.96 2.82
CA GLY A 54 1.40 9.40 4.09
C GLY A 54 1.21 8.41 5.24
N VAL A 55 0.98 7.13 4.92
CA VAL A 55 0.73 6.09 5.92
C VAL A 55 2.08 5.55 6.37
N THR A 56 2.41 5.74 7.64
CA THR A 56 3.54 5.06 8.26
C THR A 56 3.22 3.57 8.34
N GLU A 57 4.17 2.73 7.92
CA GLU A 57 4.09 1.28 8.13
C GLU A 57 3.69 1.02 9.58
N ARG A 58 2.50 0.45 9.79
CA ARG A 58 2.21 -0.15 11.08
C ARG A 58 3.14 -1.34 11.16
N PRO A 59 4.10 -1.39 12.10
CA PRO A 59 4.96 -2.54 12.23
C PRO A 59 4.03 -3.74 12.33
N ARG A 60 4.15 -4.66 11.35
CA ARG A 60 3.34 -5.89 11.33
C ARG A 60 3.46 -6.45 12.73
N ARG A 61 2.36 -6.41 13.50
CA ARG A 61 2.38 -6.72 14.93
C ARG A 61 2.97 -8.11 15.05
N SER A 62 4.26 -8.16 15.37
CA SER A 62 4.96 -9.41 15.65
C SER A 62 4.13 -10.12 16.71
N GLY A 63 3.89 -11.41 16.54
CA GLY A 63 3.03 -12.19 17.44
C GLY A 63 3.39 -12.04 18.92
N ILE A 64 4.63 -11.63 19.20
CA ILE A 64 5.17 -11.27 20.53
C ILE A 64 4.37 -10.13 21.20
N ALA A 65 3.94 -9.12 20.44
CA ALA A 65 3.21 -7.96 20.97
C ALA A 65 1.82 -8.32 21.55
N ARG A 66 1.20 -9.43 21.09
CA ARG A 66 -0.11 -9.86 21.62
C ARG A 66 -0.01 -10.44 23.02
N THR A 67 1.07 -11.15 23.34
CA THR A 67 1.26 -11.78 24.65
C THR A 67 1.61 -10.74 25.71
N VAL A 68 2.43 -9.74 25.35
CA VAL A 68 2.87 -8.72 26.31
C VAL A 68 1.75 -7.74 26.70
N ASP A 69 0.91 -7.32 25.75
CA ASP A 69 -0.21 -6.40 26.04
C ASP A 69 -1.30 -7.07 26.90
N GLY A 70 -1.60 -8.35 26.65
CA GLY A 70 -2.53 -9.14 27.46
C GLY A 70 -2.03 -9.39 28.89
N THR A 71 -0.72 -9.60 29.06
CA THR A 71 -0.11 -9.85 30.38
C THR A 71 -0.08 -8.58 31.23
N LEU A 72 0.30 -7.43 30.65
CA LEU A 72 0.34 -6.16 31.35
C LEU A 72 -1.06 -5.67 31.76
N ARG A 73 -2.09 -5.91 30.94
CA ARG A 73 -3.48 -5.62 31.32
C ARG A 73 -3.97 -6.45 32.50
N LYS A 74 -3.59 -7.72 32.61
CA LYS A 74 -3.93 -8.56 33.78
C LYS A 74 -3.22 -8.10 35.06
N ALA A 75 -1.98 -7.63 34.96
CA ALA A 75 -1.22 -7.13 36.11
C ALA A 75 -1.83 -5.84 36.70
N LYS A 76 -2.37 -4.95 35.85
CA LYS A 76 -2.94 -3.66 36.29
C LYS A 76 -4.35 -3.73 36.89
N ILE A 77 -5.06 -4.84 36.71
CA ILE A 77 -6.40 -5.07 37.31
C ILE A 77 -6.30 -5.67 38.73
N ARG A 78 -5.09 -6.06 39.17
CA ARG A 78 -4.84 -6.64 40.49
C ARG A 78 -4.28 -5.65 41.53
N SER A 79 -4.27 -4.35 41.21
CA SER A 79 -3.97 -3.23 42.12
C SER A 79 -5.20 -2.34 42.24
#